data_AF-A0A848NFG1-F1
#
_entry.id   AF-A0A848NFG1-F1
#
_cell.length_a   1.000
_cell.length_b   1.000
_cell.length_c   1.000
_cell.angle_alpha   90.00
_cell.angle_beta   90.00
_cell.angle_gamma   90.00
#
_symmetry.space_group_name_H-M   'P 1'
#
loop_
_entity.id
_entity.type
_entity.pdbx_description
1 polymer ?
#
loop_
_entity_poly.entity_id
_entity_poly.type
_entity_poly.pdbx_seq_one_letter_code
_entity_poly.pdbx_strand_id
1 'polypeptide(L)'
;MTEVAEEILDAPAAIIEFNAVQKGLAELRHELAGVQFDVTTTAGDKAARAARARCVSIRTSADAAYEGWNKPMLAKQREMRAILAKIKDEVKAVEEPIDAQIKAEEARKAEIRAAKEAAELARQQAIQSRINAIGQYPVQAAGKSAAEIAALLATVGELPITTELYEHRAGEAMALQADTTAKLEQMHSAALAQEQEAARLAAERAELERQRLEQEAAAAAARKAEDERLAKERAELEEQQRRLQAERDAENARQEAARAEQARKDAEAAAALKRQQDEAAAALRAQQEEIDRQRREFEEQQAAARRAEQERAEAEARAQQEKEAAARAEAEAAERERLAEQARREEADFLANGPGDAQIVAVLSTHYGVLPGDVIRWLSKFNAEAVRVVDAEFRA
;
A
#
# COMPACT_ATOMS: atom_id res chain seq x y z
N MET A 1 129.82 10.53 43.95
CA MET A 1 131.28 10.39 43.81
C MET A 1 131.57 9.00 43.32
N THR A 2 131.78 8.87 42.02
CA THR A 2 132.40 7.73 41.37
C THR A 2 133.25 8.37 40.28
N GLU A 3 134.57 8.34 40.49
CA GLU A 3 135.58 8.78 39.53
C GLU A 3 135.28 8.09 38.19
N VAL A 4 134.78 8.86 37.23
CA VAL A 4 134.81 8.45 35.83
C VAL A 4 136.25 8.71 35.42
N ALA A 5 137.08 7.67 35.55
CA ALA A 5 138.42 7.66 35.02
C ALA A 5 138.37 8.18 33.59
N GLU A 6 139.00 9.33 33.39
CA GLU A 6 139.26 9.94 32.09
C GLU A 6 140.34 9.09 31.41
N GLU A 7 139.94 7.89 30.99
CA GLU A 7 140.72 7.08 30.06
C GLU A 7 140.52 7.73 28.68
N ILE A 8 141.34 8.76 28.45
CA ILE A 8 141.68 9.25 27.12
C ILE A 8 141.91 8.01 26.28
N LEU A 9 141.02 7.78 25.30
CA LEU A 9 141.19 6.79 24.25
C LEU A 9 142.51 7.13 23.56
N ASP A 10 143.61 6.55 24.06
CA ASP A 10 144.85 6.39 23.31
C ASP A 10 144.42 5.97 21.92
N ALA A 11 144.81 6.73 20.89
CA ALA A 11 144.49 6.41 19.51
C ALA A 11 144.77 4.91 19.34
N PRO A 12 143.73 4.07 19.15
CA PRO A 12 143.87 2.64 19.43
C PRO A 12 145.04 2.13 18.59
N ALA A 13 145.84 1.21 19.13
CA ALA A 13 147.04 0.68 18.45
C ALA A 13 146.79 0.36 16.95
N ALA A 14 145.56 -0.01 16.61
CA ALA A 14 144.97 -0.06 15.27
C ALA A 14 145.27 1.13 14.34
N ILE A 15 145.07 2.39 14.77
CA ILE A 15 145.33 3.59 13.97
C ILE A 15 146.84 3.71 13.67
N ILE A 16 147.70 3.32 14.61
CA ILE A 16 149.15 3.31 14.44
C ILE A 16 149.57 2.27 13.39
N GLU A 17 149.00 1.06 13.46
CA GLU A 17 149.26 -0.01 12.47
C GLU A 17 148.80 0.39 11.06
N PHE A 18 147.64 1.02 10.93
CA PHE A 18 147.15 1.53 9.64
C PHE A 18 148.05 2.63 9.08
N ASN A 19 148.54 3.55 9.91
CA ASN A 19 149.47 4.60 9.49
C ASN A 19 150.79 4.01 8.96
N ALA A 20 151.31 2.94 9.58
CA ALA A 20 152.49 2.24 9.11
C ALA A 20 152.27 1.54 7.75
N VAL A 21 151.11 0.92 7.56
CA VAL A 21 150.71 0.32 6.27
C VAL A 21 150.58 1.40 5.18
N GLN A 22 149.98 2.55 5.49
CA GLN A 22 149.87 3.68 4.56
C GLN A 22 151.25 4.21 4.13
N LYS A 23 152.17 4.36 5.09
CA LYS A 23 153.56 4.74 4.81
C LYS A 23 154.25 3.72 3.91
N GLY A 24 154.16 2.42 4.25
CA GLY A 24 154.74 1.34 3.45
C GLY A 24 154.16 1.27 2.03
N LEU A 25 152.87 1.53 1.86
CA LEU A 25 152.23 1.64 0.54
C LEU A 25 152.79 2.82 -0.28
N ALA A 26 153.04 3.97 0.35
CA ALA A 26 153.64 5.12 -0.32
C ALA A 26 155.08 4.83 -0.78
N GLU A 27 155.89 4.22 0.08
CA GLU A 27 157.27 3.80 -0.26
C GLU A 27 157.28 2.76 -1.40
N LEU A 28 156.40 1.74 -1.31
CA LEU A 28 156.26 0.72 -2.35
C LEU A 28 155.90 1.33 -3.71
N ARG A 29 154.97 2.31 -3.73
CA ARG A 29 154.60 3.03 -4.95
C ARG A 29 155.78 3.82 -5.51
N HIS A 30 156.52 4.53 -4.66
CA HIS A 30 157.67 5.31 -5.09
C HIS A 30 158.77 4.41 -5.69
N GLU A 31 159.09 3.30 -5.03
CA GLU A 31 160.20 2.43 -5.44
C GLU A 31 159.90 1.53 -6.64
N LEU A 32 158.64 1.10 -6.81
CA LEU A 32 158.24 0.21 -7.91
C LEU A 32 157.62 0.95 -9.10
N ALA A 33 157.44 2.27 -9.03
CA ALA A 33 156.89 3.05 -10.13
C ALA A 33 157.77 2.95 -11.38
N GLY A 34 157.19 2.44 -12.47
CA GLY A 34 157.86 2.36 -13.77
C GLY A 34 159.02 1.36 -13.84
N VAL A 35 159.27 0.58 -12.78
CA VAL A 35 160.34 -0.43 -12.77
C VAL A 35 159.97 -1.60 -13.68
N GLN A 36 160.82 -1.87 -14.66
CA GLN A 36 160.74 -3.06 -15.51
C GLN A 36 161.79 -4.08 -15.06
N PHE A 37 161.35 -5.27 -14.70
CA PHE A 37 162.24 -6.35 -14.27
C PHE A 37 162.51 -7.29 -15.45
N ASP A 38 163.79 -7.48 -15.80
CA ASP A 38 164.19 -8.51 -16.78
C ASP A 38 164.27 -9.89 -16.11
N VAL A 39 163.11 -10.55 -16.06
CA VAL A 39 162.92 -11.86 -15.43
C VAL A 39 163.59 -13.02 -16.18
N THR A 40 164.18 -12.79 -17.35
CA THR A 40 164.96 -13.82 -18.05
C THR A 40 166.34 -14.01 -17.41
N THR A 41 166.78 -13.04 -16.60
CA THR A 41 168.01 -13.12 -15.80
C THR A 41 167.69 -13.56 -14.37
N THR A 42 168.59 -14.35 -13.77
CA THR A 42 168.45 -14.79 -12.37
C THR A 42 168.34 -13.60 -11.40
N ALA A 43 169.05 -12.50 -11.67
CA ALA A 43 169.00 -11.30 -10.85
C ALA A 43 167.65 -10.56 -10.96
N GLY A 44 167.11 -10.42 -12.18
CA GLY A 44 165.84 -9.76 -12.42
C GLY A 44 164.63 -10.57 -11.93
N ASP A 45 164.61 -11.90 -12.06
CA ASP A 45 163.55 -12.75 -11.47
C ASP A 45 163.55 -12.65 -9.94
N LYS A 46 164.73 -12.68 -9.31
CA LYS A 46 164.85 -12.48 -7.85
C LYS A 46 164.31 -11.12 -7.41
N ALA A 47 164.66 -10.05 -8.13
CA ALA A 47 164.17 -8.69 -7.85
C ALA A 47 162.65 -8.56 -8.04
N ALA A 48 162.08 -9.14 -9.10
CA ALA A 48 160.64 -9.16 -9.36
C ALA A 48 159.87 -9.92 -8.27
N ARG A 49 160.37 -11.09 -7.84
CA ARG A 49 159.76 -11.85 -6.74
C ARG A 49 159.82 -11.10 -5.42
N ALA A 50 160.93 -10.42 -5.13
CA ALA A 50 161.05 -9.59 -3.94
C ALA A 50 160.07 -8.41 -3.94
N ALA A 51 159.93 -7.73 -5.08
CA ALA A 51 158.93 -6.66 -5.27
C ALA A 51 157.49 -7.18 -5.07
N ARG A 52 157.14 -8.31 -5.70
CA ARG A 52 155.83 -8.96 -5.50
C ARG A 52 155.59 -9.34 -4.05
N ALA A 53 156.59 -9.91 -3.37
CA ALA A 53 156.48 -10.28 -1.97
C ALA A 53 156.17 -9.06 -1.09
N ARG A 54 156.80 -7.90 -1.35
CA ARG A 54 156.49 -6.64 -0.66
C ARG A 54 155.07 -6.15 -0.95
N CYS A 55 154.61 -6.22 -2.19
CA CYS A 55 153.21 -5.89 -2.54
C CYS A 55 152.22 -6.78 -1.77
N VAL A 56 152.47 -8.10 -1.73
CA VAL A 56 151.63 -9.04 -0.98
C VAL A 56 151.67 -8.71 0.51
N SER A 57 152.86 -8.48 1.08
CA SER A 57 153.03 -8.15 2.49
C SER A 57 152.22 -6.92 2.89
N ILE A 58 152.33 -5.80 2.15
CA ILE A 58 151.59 -4.57 2.47
C ILE A 58 150.07 -4.81 2.39
N ARG A 59 149.59 -5.53 1.37
CA ARG A 59 148.16 -5.86 1.25
C ARG A 59 147.67 -6.72 2.42
N THR A 60 148.40 -7.79 2.75
CA THR A 60 148.01 -8.68 3.86
C THR A 60 148.12 -7.99 5.22
N SER A 61 149.08 -7.07 5.39
CA SER A 61 149.18 -6.25 6.60
C SER A 61 148.03 -5.24 6.72
N ALA A 62 147.53 -4.70 5.60
CA ALA A 62 146.33 -3.86 5.60
C ALA A 62 145.09 -4.65 6.04
N ASP A 63 144.90 -5.86 5.49
CA ASP A 63 143.81 -6.75 5.88
C ASP A 63 143.90 -7.13 7.37
N ALA A 64 145.10 -7.45 7.86
CA ALA A 64 145.35 -7.77 9.26
C ALA A 64 145.06 -6.59 10.20
N ALA A 65 145.50 -5.37 9.84
CA ALA A 65 145.23 -4.16 10.62
C ALA A 65 143.72 -3.85 10.68
N TYR A 66 142.99 -4.03 9.57
CA TYR A 66 141.53 -3.88 9.54
C TYR A 66 140.84 -4.89 10.45
N GLU A 67 141.16 -6.17 10.29
CA GLU A 67 140.53 -7.23 11.07
C GLU A 67 140.87 -7.13 12.56
N GLY A 68 142.10 -6.75 12.90
CA GLY A 68 142.57 -6.59 14.27
C GLY A 68 141.75 -5.56 15.06
N TRP A 69 141.34 -4.47 14.43
CA TRP A 69 140.48 -3.44 15.05
C TRP A 69 138.98 -3.74 14.93
N ASN A 70 138.53 -4.21 13.77
CA ASN A 70 137.10 -4.37 13.51
C ASN A 70 136.48 -5.53 14.30
N LYS A 71 137.22 -6.65 14.47
CA LYS A 71 136.75 -7.80 15.26
C LYS A 71 136.38 -7.43 16.71
N PRO A 72 137.24 -6.76 17.51
CA PRO A 72 136.89 -6.36 18.87
C PRO A 72 135.75 -5.32 18.88
N MET A 73 135.70 -4.41 17.91
CA MET A 73 134.61 -3.42 17.83
C MET A 73 133.24 -4.08 17.59
N LEU A 74 133.16 -5.03 16.64
CA LEU A 74 131.93 -5.80 16.40
C LEU A 74 131.54 -6.67 17.59
N ALA A 75 132.52 -7.26 18.28
CA ALA A 75 132.28 -8.00 19.51
C ALA A 75 131.68 -7.08 20.60
N LYS A 76 132.25 -5.88 20.80
CA LYS A 76 131.75 -4.91 21.76
C LYS A 76 130.37 -4.38 21.40
N GLN A 77 130.09 -4.17 20.12
CA GLN A 77 128.77 -3.78 19.63
C GLN A 77 127.71 -4.85 19.93
N ARG A 78 128.04 -6.13 19.72
CA ARG A 78 127.14 -7.25 20.05
C ARG A 78 126.88 -7.33 21.55
N GLU A 79 127.93 -7.21 22.37
CA GLU A 79 127.82 -7.16 23.83
C GLU A 79 126.90 -6.02 24.28
N MET A 80 127.10 -4.80 23.76
CA MET A 80 126.28 -3.64 24.13
C MET A 80 124.82 -3.79 23.70
N ARG A 81 124.56 -4.38 22.52
CA ARG A 81 123.19 -4.70 22.09
C ARG A 81 122.52 -5.73 22.99
N ALA A 82 123.26 -6.74 23.44
CA ALA A 82 122.75 -7.73 24.39
C ALA A 82 122.43 -7.10 25.75
N ILE A 83 123.29 -6.20 26.25
CA ILE A 83 123.05 -5.43 27.47
C ILE A 83 121.79 -4.56 27.32
N LEU A 84 121.64 -3.83 26.21
CA LEU A 84 120.46 -3.02 25.94
C LEU A 84 119.17 -3.85 25.90
N ALA A 85 119.20 -5.01 25.23
CA ALA A 85 118.06 -5.91 25.16
C ALA A 85 117.67 -6.40 26.56
N LYS A 86 118.65 -6.84 27.35
CA LYS A 86 118.44 -7.27 28.74
C LYS A 86 117.84 -6.15 29.60
N ILE A 87 118.37 -4.92 29.51
CA ILE A 87 117.82 -3.76 30.23
C ILE A 87 116.37 -3.52 29.82
N LYS A 88 116.06 -3.55 28.52
CA LYS A 88 114.68 -3.36 28.04
C LYS A 88 113.74 -4.44 28.56
N ASP A 89 114.17 -5.70 28.53
CA ASP A 89 113.35 -6.82 28.99
C ASP A 89 113.14 -6.75 30.52
N GLU A 90 114.17 -6.43 31.30
CA GLU A 90 114.07 -6.25 32.75
C GLU A 90 113.19 -5.05 33.13
N VAL A 91 113.35 -3.90 32.45
CA VAL A 91 112.50 -2.72 32.67
C VAL A 91 111.05 -3.04 32.31
N LYS A 92 110.82 -3.71 31.18
CA LYS A 92 109.48 -4.09 30.74
C LYS A 92 108.81 -5.07 31.71
N ALA A 93 109.56 -6.02 32.27
CA ALA A 93 109.05 -6.94 33.29
C ALA A 93 108.59 -6.24 34.57
N VAL A 94 109.12 -5.04 34.87
CA VAL A 94 108.68 -4.19 35.99
C VAL A 94 107.55 -3.23 35.56
N GLU A 95 107.61 -2.69 34.34
CA GLU A 95 106.61 -1.75 33.80
C GLU A 95 105.24 -2.41 33.57
N GLU A 96 105.21 -3.60 32.95
CA GLU A 96 103.96 -4.31 32.62
C GLU A 96 103.03 -4.55 33.82
N PRO A 97 103.50 -5.06 34.99
CA PRO A 97 102.63 -5.21 36.15
C PRO A 97 102.17 -3.85 36.72
N ILE A 98 102.97 -2.79 36.60
CA ILE A 98 102.58 -1.43 37.04
C ILE A 98 101.48 -0.89 36.11
N ASP A 99 101.65 -0.99 34.79
CA ASP A 99 100.65 -0.59 33.79
C ASP A 99 99.33 -1.37 33.98
N ALA A 100 99.42 -2.68 34.24
CA ALA A 100 98.24 -3.50 34.54
C ALA A 100 97.51 -3.04 35.82
N GLN A 101 98.25 -2.68 36.88
CA GLN A 101 97.66 -2.13 38.11
C GLN A 101 96.99 -0.77 37.87
N ILE A 102 97.61 0.12 37.10
CA ILE A 102 97.04 1.42 36.74
C ILE A 102 95.73 1.23 35.98
N LYS A 103 95.73 0.40 34.93
CA LYS A 103 94.54 0.11 34.12
C LYS A 103 93.41 -0.52 34.94
N ALA A 104 93.73 -1.45 35.85
CA ALA A 104 92.74 -2.04 36.74
C ALA A 104 92.08 -1.00 37.66
N GLU A 105 92.86 -0.07 38.21
CA GLU A 105 92.33 1.00 39.07
C GLU A 105 91.53 2.04 38.27
N GLU A 106 91.95 2.38 37.06
CA GLU A 106 91.19 3.24 36.15
C GLU A 106 89.85 2.62 35.78
N ALA A 107 89.83 1.32 35.46
CA ALA A 107 88.60 0.57 35.20
C ALA A 107 87.68 0.58 36.42
N ARG A 108 88.21 0.29 37.63
CA ARG A 108 87.44 0.34 38.88
C ARG A 108 86.83 1.73 39.13
N LYS A 109 87.61 2.80 38.92
CA LYS A 109 87.13 4.18 39.07
C LYS A 109 86.06 4.53 38.03
N ALA A 110 86.22 4.05 36.80
CA ALA A 110 85.23 4.24 35.74
C ALA A 110 83.91 3.51 36.06
N GLU A 111 83.97 2.27 36.53
CA GLU A 111 82.80 1.49 36.97
C GLU A 111 82.07 2.17 38.14
N ILE A 112 82.81 2.64 39.16
CA ILE A 112 82.22 3.38 40.29
C ILE A 112 81.55 4.67 39.81
N ARG A 113 82.18 5.41 38.89
CA ARG A 113 81.59 6.63 38.31
C ARG A 113 80.32 6.31 37.54
N ALA A 114 80.36 5.32 36.65
CA ALA A 114 79.20 4.88 35.87
C ALA A 114 78.05 4.39 36.78
N ALA A 115 78.36 3.65 37.85
CA ALA A 115 77.36 3.20 38.81
C ALA A 115 76.71 4.36 39.57
N LYS A 116 77.49 5.38 39.97
CA LYS A 116 76.95 6.60 40.61
C LYS A 116 76.07 7.40 39.67
N GLU A 117 76.49 7.59 38.42
CA GLU A 117 75.72 8.28 37.38
C GLU A 117 74.41 7.53 37.07
N ALA A 118 74.47 6.21 36.95
CA ALA A 118 73.29 5.37 36.74
C ALA A 118 72.32 5.43 37.93
N ALA A 119 72.84 5.40 39.16
CA ALA A 119 72.02 5.51 40.38
C ALA A 119 71.32 6.88 40.46
N GLU A 120 72.03 7.97 40.16
CA GLU A 120 71.45 9.31 40.15
C GLU A 120 70.43 9.48 39.02
N LEU A 121 70.69 8.93 37.82
CA LEU A 121 69.71 8.93 36.73
C LEU A 121 68.44 8.15 37.10
N ALA A 122 68.59 6.95 37.66
CA ALA A 122 67.46 6.13 38.11
C ALA A 122 66.64 6.84 39.19
N ARG A 123 67.31 7.52 40.12
CA ARG A 123 66.68 8.36 41.14
C ARG A 123 65.86 9.50 40.53
N GLN A 124 66.45 10.26 39.60
CA GLN A 124 65.76 11.36 38.91
C GLN A 124 64.56 10.86 38.08
N GLN A 125 64.70 9.73 37.39
CA GLN A 125 63.63 9.10 36.65
C GLN A 125 62.49 8.62 37.56
N ALA A 126 62.80 8.08 38.74
CA ALA A 126 61.79 7.67 39.71
C ALA A 126 60.97 8.88 40.20
N ILE A 127 61.62 10.01 40.52
CA ILE A 127 60.94 11.25 40.91
C ILE A 127 60.07 11.77 39.75
N GLN A 128 60.62 11.82 38.53
CA GLN A 128 59.86 12.25 37.35
C GLN A 128 58.64 11.36 37.10
N SER A 129 58.78 10.05 37.26
CA SER A 129 57.69 9.09 37.04
C SER A 129 56.57 9.28 38.05
N ARG A 130 56.90 9.56 39.33
CA ARG A 130 55.91 9.89 40.36
C ARG A 130 55.16 11.19 40.03
N ILE A 131 55.88 12.23 39.61
CA ILE A 131 55.27 13.51 39.18
C ILE A 131 54.34 13.28 37.99
N ASN A 132 54.81 12.56 36.97
CA ASN A 132 54.00 12.24 35.80
C ASN A 132 52.71 11.49 36.17
N ALA A 133 52.78 10.56 37.14
CA ALA A 133 51.62 9.80 37.59
C ALA A 133 50.52 10.68 38.19
N ILE A 134 50.88 11.75 38.90
CA ILE A 134 49.91 12.75 39.41
C ILE A 134 49.13 13.37 38.23
N GLY A 135 49.83 13.77 37.18
CA GLY A 135 49.20 14.36 35.99
C GLY A 135 48.31 13.40 35.16
N GLN A 136 48.34 12.09 35.41
CA GLN A 136 47.54 11.11 34.66
C GLN A 136 46.11 10.94 35.19
N TYR A 137 45.83 11.33 36.43
CA TYR A 137 44.51 11.14 37.03
C TYR A 137 43.35 11.79 36.25
N PRO A 138 43.48 13.02 35.69
CA PRO A 138 42.42 13.61 34.88
C PRO A 138 42.14 12.83 33.58
N VAL A 139 43.18 12.21 33.00
CA VAL A 139 43.01 11.34 31.82
C VAL A 139 42.22 10.09 32.21
N GLN A 140 42.51 9.51 33.38
CA GLN A 140 41.78 8.35 33.90
C GLN A 140 40.34 8.67 34.32
N ALA A 141 40.03 9.95 34.60
CA ALA A 141 38.70 10.40 34.98
C ALA A 141 37.76 10.63 33.79
N ALA A 142 38.31 10.72 32.57
CA ALA A 142 37.51 10.99 31.37
C ALA A 142 36.46 9.89 31.14
N GLY A 143 35.19 10.27 31.06
CA GLY A 143 34.06 9.37 30.80
C GLY A 143 33.58 8.55 32.00
N LYS A 144 34.14 8.76 33.20
CA LYS A 144 33.68 8.11 34.43
C LYS A 144 32.48 8.83 35.05
N SER A 145 31.76 8.12 35.92
CA SER A 145 30.68 8.69 36.73
C SER A 145 31.19 9.68 37.78
N ALA A 146 30.32 10.55 38.29
CA ALA A 146 30.67 11.48 39.35
C ALA A 146 31.24 10.76 40.59
N ALA A 147 30.63 9.64 40.99
CA ALA A 147 31.11 8.86 42.13
C ALA A 147 32.54 8.32 41.94
N GLU A 148 32.88 7.84 40.74
CA GLU A 148 34.22 7.34 40.44
C GLU A 148 35.25 8.49 40.36
N ILE A 149 34.87 9.65 39.82
CA ILE A 149 35.74 10.83 39.80
C ILE A 149 36.00 11.33 41.23
N ALA A 150 34.99 11.27 42.11
CA ALA A 150 35.16 11.59 43.53
C ALA A 150 36.14 10.64 44.24
N ALA A 151 36.14 9.35 43.89
CA ALA A 151 37.12 8.39 44.41
C ALA A 151 38.56 8.70 43.92
N LEU A 152 38.71 9.14 42.67
CA LEU A 152 40.01 9.61 42.16
C LEU A 152 40.48 10.88 42.86
N LEU A 153 39.58 11.83 43.15
CA LEU A 153 39.87 13.02 43.95
C LEU A 153 40.42 12.67 45.33
N ALA A 154 39.76 11.74 46.03
CA ALA A 154 40.24 11.26 47.33
C ALA A 154 41.63 10.64 47.22
N THR A 155 41.85 9.80 46.20
CA THR A 155 43.15 9.16 45.94
C THR A 155 44.25 10.20 45.72
N VAL A 156 44.00 11.22 44.88
CA VAL A 156 44.98 12.29 44.62
C VAL A 156 45.26 13.11 45.88
N GLY A 157 44.24 13.40 46.68
CA GLY A 157 44.39 14.13 47.95
C GLY A 157 45.21 13.40 49.00
N GLU A 158 45.19 12.06 48.99
CA GLU A 158 45.96 11.21 49.92
C GLU A 158 47.41 10.96 49.47
N LEU A 159 47.81 11.38 48.26
CA LEU A 159 49.17 11.20 47.78
C LEU A 159 50.18 11.98 48.65
N PRO A 160 51.17 11.30 49.27
CA PRO A 160 52.14 11.98 50.12
C PRO A 160 53.15 12.74 49.26
N ILE A 161 53.06 14.08 49.24
CA ILE A 161 54.05 14.93 48.58
C ILE A 161 55.05 15.43 49.62
N THR A 162 56.10 14.64 49.85
CA THR A 162 57.15 14.94 50.83
C THR A 162 58.51 15.14 50.17
N THR A 163 59.39 15.89 50.84
CA THR A 163 60.79 16.06 50.42
C THR A 163 61.56 14.74 50.38
N GLU A 164 61.14 13.72 51.14
CA GLU A 164 61.74 12.38 51.07
C GLU A 164 61.48 11.68 49.72
N LEU A 165 60.27 11.85 49.18
CA LEU A 165 59.85 11.17 47.94
C LEU A 165 60.19 11.96 46.67
N TYR A 166 60.24 13.30 46.77
CA TYR A 166 60.37 14.22 45.63
C TYR A 166 61.53 15.21 45.75
N GLU A 167 62.18 15.29 46.90
CA GLU A 167 63.38 16.11 47.12
C GLU A 167 63.13 17.60 46.81
N HIS A 168 64.05 18.24 46.10
CA HIS A 168 63.91 19.63 45.65
C HIS A 168 62.73 19.84 44.70
N ARG A 169 62.15 18.78 44.13
CA ARG A 169 60.97 18.81 43.25
C ARG A 169 59.65 18.63 43.99
N ALA A 170 59.64 18.56 45.32
CA ALA A 170 58.41 18.47 46.10
C ALA A 170 57.45 19.65 45.80
N GLY A 171 57.98 20.86 45.59
CA GLY A 171 57.16 22.03 45.23
C GLY A 171 56.48 21.89 43.85
N GLU A 172 57.16 21.30 42.87
CA GLU A 172 56.58 21.00 41.55
C GLU A 172 55.46 19.95 41.67
N ALA A 173 55.70 18.89 42.45
CA ALA A 173 54.71 17.86 42.71
C ALA A 173 53.46 18.40 43.45
N MET A 174 53.64 19.31 44.41
CA MET A 174 52.53 19.97 45.12
C MET A 174 51.70 20.84 44.18
N ALA A 175 52.35 21.63 43.33
CA ALA A 175 51.65 22.44 42.33
C ALA A 175 50.86 21.56 41.36
N LEU A 176 51.47 20.47 40.87
CA LEU A 176 50.80 19.54 39.97
C LEU A 176 49.63 18.80 40.65
N GLN A 177 49.76 18.46 41.94
CA GLN A 177 48.67 17.87 42.72
C GLN A 177 47.49 18.86 42.82
N ALA A 178 47.76 20.14 43.12
CA ALA A 178 46.73 21.17 43.19
C ALA A 178 46.02 21.37 41.83
N ASP A 179 46.78 21.46 40.73
CA ASP A 179 46.24 21.58 39.38
C ASP A 179 45.41 20.35 38.98
N THR A 180 45.90 19.15 39.35
CA THR A 180 45.21 17.88 39.10
C THR A 180 43.89 17.81 39.87
N THR A 181 43.90 18.18 41.15
CA THR A 181 42.70 18.25 41.99
C THR A 181 41.69 19.23 41.41
N ALA A 182 42.11 20.44 41.05
CA ALA A 182 41.21 21.45 40.45
C ALA A 182 40.57 20.95 39.13
N LYS A 183 41.35 20.26 38.29
CA LYS A 183 40.86 19.65 37.05
C LYS A 183 39.81 18.57 37.34
N LEU A 184 40.09 17.68 38.30
CA LEU A 184 39.18 16.61 38.69
C LEU A 184 37.91 17.15 39.35
N GLU A 185 37.99 18.21 40.17
CA GLU A 185 36.84 18.91 40.73
C GLU A 185 35.93 19.47 39.64
N GLN A 186 36.51 20.12 38.62
CA GLN A 186 35.75 20.60 37.47
C GLN A 186 35.04 19.46 36.74
N MET A 187 35.73 18.34 36.51
CA MET A 187 35.15 17.16 35.86
C MET A 187 34.05 16.51 36.72
N HIS A 188 34.26 16.43 38.04
CA HIS A 188 33.30 15.90 38.99
C HIS A 188 32.03 16.75 39.00
N SER A 189 32.15 18.08 39.10
CA SER A 189 31.00 18.99 39.05
C SER A 189 30.23 18.87 37.73
N ALA A 190 30.94 18.75 36.61
CA ALA A 190 30.31 18.56 35.30
C ALA A 190 29.55 17.22 35.22
N ALA A 191 30.17 16.12 35.66
CA ALA A 191 29.54 14.80 35.68
C ALA A 191 28.32 14.77 36.61
N LEU A 192 28.44 15.36 37.81
CA LEU A 192 27.34 15.44 38.77
C LEU A 192 26.15 16.23 38.22
N ALA A 193 26.42 17.37 37.55
CA ALA A 193 25.37 18.17 36.92
C ALA A 193 24.68 17.40 35.78
N GLN A 194 25.44 16.66 34.96
CA GLN A 194 24.89 15.83 33.89
C GLN A 194 24.01 14.68 34.45
N GLU A 195 24.47 14.00 35.50
CA GLU A 195 23.72 12.93 36.14
C GLU A 195 22.44 13.44 36.81
N GLN A 196 22.49 14.59 37.50
CA GLN A 196 21.31 15.21 38.09
C GLN A 196 20.29 15.64 37.04
N GLU A 197 20.74 16.24 35.94
CA GLU A 197 19.88 16.61 34.82
C GLU A 197 19.26 15.37 34.16
N ALA A 198 20.05 14.32 33.93
CA ALA A 198 19.55 13.05 33.40
C ALA A 198 18.51 12.42 34.33
N ALA A 199 18.73 12.45 35.65
CA ALA A 199 17.77 11.98 36.63
C ALA A 199 16.47 12.80 36.63
N ARG A 200 16.58 14.14 36.53
CA ARG A 200 15.42 15.05 36.41
C ARG A 200 14.60 14.74 35.17
N LEU A 201 15.25 14.63 34.01
CA LEU A 201 14.59 14.29 32.74
C LEU A 201 13.97 12.90 32.77
N ALA A 202 14.61 11.92 33.42
CA ALA A 202 14.03 10.59 33.58
C ALA A 202 12.78 10.62 34.48
N ALA A 203 12.81 11.38 35.58
CA ALA A 203 11.65 11.57 36.44
C ALA A 203 10.50 12.28 35.72
N GLU A 204 10.80 13.36 34.98
CA GLU A 204 9.80 14.08 34.17
C GLU A 204 9.16 13.19 33.11
N ARG A 205 9.95 12.38 32.39
CA ARG A 205 9.42 11.40 31.42
C ARG A 205 8.55 10.35 32.09
N ALA A 206 8.93 9.86 33.26
CA ALA A 206 8.14 8.88 34.01
C ALA A 206 6.82 9.47 34.51
N GLU A 207 6.82 10.74 34.93
CA GLU A 207 5.61 11.44 35.35
C GLU A 207 4.69 11.73 34.16
N LEU A 208 5.24 12.20 33.04
CA LEU A 208 4.47 12.42 31.81
C LEU A 208 3.83 11.12 31.30
N GLU A 209 4.56 10.00 31.36
CA GLU A 209 4.01 8.69 30.98
C GLU A 209 2.86 8.27 31.90
N ARG A 210 2.99 8.47 33.23
CA ARG A 210 1.88 8.24 34.16
C ARG A 210 0.66 9.09 33.83
N GLN A 211 0.86 10.39 33.55
CA GLN A 211 -0.24 11.29 33.16
C GLN A 211 -0.90 10.84 31.87
N ARG A 212 -0.15 10.36 30.87
CA ARG A 212 -0.71 9.82 29.62
C ARG A 212 -1.55 8.58 29.87
N LEU A 213 -1.06 7.64 30.68
CA LEU A 213 -1.81 6.44 31.04
C LEU A 213 -3.08 6.77 31.84
N GLU A 214 -3.01 7.73 32.76
CA GLU A 214 -4.17 8.19 33.52
C GLU A 214 -5.20 8.89 32.61
N GLN A 215 -4.77 9.76 31.69
CA GLN A 215 -5.63 10.39 30.70
C GLN A 215 -6.28 9.38 29.76
N GLU A 216 -5.52 8.39 29.29
CA GLU A 216 -6.04 7.31 28.44
C GLU A 216 -7.07 6.47 29.19
N ALA A 217 -6.81 6.11 30.44
CA ALA A 217 -7.75 5.38 31.29
C ALA A 217 -9.02 6.21 31.56
N ALA A 218 -8.89 7.51 31.85
CA ALA A 218 -10.02 8.42 32.04
C ALA A 218 -10.84 8.58 30.76
N ALA A 219 -10.19 8.73 29.60
CA ALA A 219 -10.87 8.80 28.31
C ALA A 219 -11.58 7.49 27.95
N ALA A 220 -10.97 6.34 28.23
CA ALA A 220 -11.59 5.04 28.05
C ALA A 220 -12.80 4.84 28.97
N ALA A 221 -12.70 5.27 30.24
CA ALA A 221 -13.81 5.24 31.19
C ALA A 221 -14.96 6.17 30.76
N ALA A 222 -14.64 7.38 30.27
CA ALA A 222 -15.63 8.33 29.76
C ALA A 222 -16.36 7.78 28.52
N ARG A 223 -15.63 7.17 27.57
CA ARG A 223 -16.23 6.51 26.40
C ARG A 223 -17.17 5.38 26.80
N LYS A 224 -16.75 4.51 27.73
CA LYS A 224 -17.62 3.44 28.25
C LYS A 224 -18.87 4.00 28.90
N ALA A 225 -18.76 5.06 29.71
CA ALA A 225 -19.91 5.69 30.33
C ALA A 225 -20.85 6.34 29.31
N GLU A 226 -20.32 6.95 28.25
CA GLU A 226 -21.11 7.50 27.14
C GLU A 226 -21.81 6.41 26.34
N ASP A 227 -21.09 5.33 25.99
CA ASP A 227 -21.64 4.17 25.29
C ASP A 227 -22.77 3.51 26.11
N GLU A 228 -22.59 3.36 27.43
CA GLU A 228 -23.64 2.86 28.32
C GLU A 228 -24.87 3.78 28.39
N ARG A 229 -24.66 5.11 28.38
CA ARG A 229 -25.77 6.07 28.35
C ARG A 229 -26.52 6.00 27.02
N LEU A 230 -25.82 5.97 25.90
CA LEU A 230 -26.41 5.84 24.57
C LEU A 230 -27.15 4.50 24.41
N ALA A 231 -26.61 3.41 24.97
CA ALA A 231 -27.28 2.12 24.98
C ALA A 231 -28.59 2.14 25.79
N LYS A 232 -28.59 2.78 26.98
CA LYS A 232 -29.80 2.98 27.78
C LYS A 232 -30.83 3.83 27.05
N GLU A 233 -30.42 4.96 26.46
CA GLU A 233 -31.30 5.85 25.71
C GLU A 233 -31.92 5.15 24.50
N ARG A 234 -31.13 4.36 23.76
CA ARG A 234 -31.64 3.53 22.65
C ARG A 234 -32.63 2.49 23.13
N ALA A 235 -32.36 1.80 24.25
CA ALA A 235 -33.28 0.82 24.81
C ALA A 235 -34.61 1.47 25.25
N GLU A 236 -34.56 2.65 25.88
CA GLU A 236 -35.75 3.42 26.27
C GLU A 236 -36.56 3.88 25.04
N LEU A 237 -35.89 4.35 23.98
CA LEU A 237 -36.52 4.70 22.71
C LEU A 237 -37.16 3.50 22.02
N GLU A 238 -36.48 2.35 21.98
CA GLU A 238 -37.03 1.11 21.44
C GLU A 238 -38.25 0.64 22.24
N GLU A 239 -38.20 0.74 23.57
CA GLU A 239 -39.34 0.40 24.42
C GLU A 239 -40.52 1.37 24.20
N GLN A 240 -40.26 2.68 24.11
CA GLN A 240 -41.28 3.66 23.77
C GLN A 240 -41.89 3.39 22.40
N GLN A 241 -41.08 3.12 21.37
CA GLN A 241 -41.56 2.77 20.04
C GLN A 241 -42.41 1.51 20.08
N ARG A 242 -41.99 0.47 20.80
CA ARG A 242 -42.81 -0.75 20.99
C ARG A 242 -44.13 -0.46 21.67
N ARG A 243 -44.15 0.38 22.71
CA ARG A 243 -45.40 0.79 23.39
C ARG A 243 -46.31 1.54 22.44
N LEU A 244 -45.79 2.52 21.70
CA LEU A 244 -46.56 3.31 20.74
C LEU A 244 -47.10 2.46 19.59
N GLN A 245 -46.30 1.51 19.10
CA GLN A 245 -46.71 0.56 18.08
C GLN A 245 -47.81 -0.36 18.60
N ALA A 246 -47.65 -0.93 19.80
CA ALA A 246 -48.67 -1.77 20.43
C ALA A 246 -49.97 -1.00 20.70
N GLU A 247 -49.90 0.28 21.07
CA GLU A 247 -51.07 1.13 21.24
C GLU A 247 -51.78 1.39 19.91
N ARG A 248 -51.02 1.71 18.85
CA ARG A 248 -51.56 1.83 17.48
C ARG A 248 -52.20 0.54 16.98
N ASP A 249 -51.55 -0.59 17.19
CA ASP A 249 -52.07 -1.90 16.77
C ASP A 249 -53.35 -2.23 17.55
N ALA A 250 -53.40 -1.93 18.84
CA ALA A 250 -54.61 -2.09 19.67
C ALA A 250 -55.74 -1.14 19.23
N GLU A 251 -55.43 0.11 18.87
CA GLU A 251 -56.41 1.06 18.37
C GLU A 251 -56.94 0.66 16.98
N ASN A 252 -56.06 0.22 16.07
CA ASN A 252 -56.44 -0.32 14.78
C ASN A 252 -57.35 -1.56 14.95
N ALA A 253 -57.00 -2.48 15.84
CA ALA A 253 -57.83 -3.65 16.15
C ALA A 253 -59.20 -3.25 16.73
N ARG A 254 -59.25 -2.22 17.59
CA ARG A 254 -60.53 -1.66 18.10
C ARG A 254 -61.35 -1.04 16.98
N GLN A 255 -60.73 -0.28 16.08
CA GLN A 255 -61.41 0.32 14.93
C GLN A 255 -61.92 -0.73 13.95
N GLU A 256 -61.13 -1.77 13.66
CA GLU A 256 -61.57 -2.91 12.84
C GLU A 256 -62.71 -3.67 13.49
N ALA A 257 -62.63 -3.95 14.80
CA ALA A 257 -63.72 -4.58 15.54
C ALA A 257 -64.99 -3.73 15.51
N ALA A 258 -64.88 -2.42 15.70
CA ALA A 258 -66.01 -1.49 15.62
C ALA A 258 -66.62 -1.43 14.20
N ARG A 259 -65.78 -1.41 13.15
CA ARG A 259 -66.25 -1.48 11.75
C ARG A 259 -66.92 -2.81 11.43
N ALA A 260 -66.38 -3.92 11.94
CA ALA A 260 -66.97 -5.24 11.76
C ALA A 260 -68.32 -5.36 12.50
N GLU A 261 -68.43 -4.80 13.71
CA GLU A 261 -69.68 -4.72 14.45
C GLU A 261 -70.71 -3.84 13.72
N GLN A 262 -70.29 -2.68 13.23
CA GLN A 262 -71.16 -1.80 12.43
C GLN A 262 -71.62 -2.47 11.15
N ALA A 263 -70.72 -3.13 10.41
CA ALA A 263 -71.06 -3.89 9.21
C ALA A 263 -72.04 -5.04 9.50
N ARG A 264 -71.93 -5.69 10.67
CA ARG A 264 -72.93 -6.68 11.12
C ARG A 264 -74.29 -6.04 11.38
N LYS A 265 -74.33 -4.93 12.11
CA LYS A 265 -75.57 -4.18 12.37
C LYS A 265 -76.23 -3.69 11.08
N ASP A 266 -75.44 -3.18 10.14
CA ASP A 266 -75.92 -2.70 8.84
C ASP A 266 -76.43 -3.87 7.98
N ALA A 267 -75.74 -5.02 7.99
CA ALA A 267 -76.20 -6.23 7.30
C ALA A 267 -77.49 -6.81 7.91
N GLU A 268 -77.62 -6.78 9.24
CA GLU A 268 -78.83 -7.19 9.95
C GLU A 268 -80.00 -6.24 9.66
N ALA A 269 -79.75 -4.92 9.65
CA ALA A 269 -80.74 -3.92 9.27
C ALA A 269 -81.17 -4.07 7.80
N ALA A 270 -80.23 -4.32 6.88
CA ALA A 270 -80.54 -4.58 5.47
C ALA A 270 -81.33 -5.88 5.27
N ALA A 271 -81.02 -6.94 6.03
CA ALA A 271 -81.77 -8.18 6.01
C ALA A 271 -83.19 -8.00 6.58
N ALA A 272 -83.34 -7.22 7.66
CA ALA A 272 -84.64 -6.87 8.22
C ALA A 272 -85.49 -6.03 7.25
N LEU A 273 -84.88 -5.03 6.60
CA LEU A 273 -85.56 -4.21 5.58
C LEU A 273 -85.98 -5.05 4.38
N LYS A 274 -85.12 -5.98 3.93
CA LYS A 274 -85.45 -6.90 2.83
C LYS A 274 -86.62 -7.82 3.21
N ARG A 275 -86.64 -8.37 4.43
CA ARG A 275 -87.79 -9.16 4.92
C ARG A 275 -89.08 -8.33 4.95
N GLN A 276 -89.03 -7.09 5.41
CA GLN A 276 -90.20 -6.20 5.38
C GLN A 276 -90.66 -5.90 3.95
N GLN A 277 -89.74 -5.70 3.01
CA GLN A 277 -90.07 -5.50 1.60
C GLN A 277 -90.67 -6.76 0.96
N ASP A 278 -90.13 -7.94 1.26
CA ASP A 278 -90.63 -9.22 0.78
C ASP A 278 -92.03 -9.52 1.36
N GLU A 279 -92.25 -9.26 2.66
CA GLU A 279 -93.56 -9.37 3.32
C GLU A 279 -94.58 -8.37 2.75
N ALA A 280 -94.19 -7.11 2.54
CA ALA A 280 -95.05 -6.10 1.92
C ALA A 280 -95.39 -6.46 0.46
N ALA A 281 -94.43 -6.99 -0.29
CA ALA A 281 -94.65 -7.47 -1.65
C ALA A 281 -95.58 -8.69 -1.69
N ALA A 282 -95.44 -9.62 -0.74
CA ALA A 282 -96.34 -10.76 -0.60
C ALA A 282 -97.76 -10.32 -0.20
N ALA A 283 -97.90 -9.36 0.71
CA ALA A 283 -99.19 -8.79 1.11
C ALA A 283 -99.87 -8.04 -0.05
N LEU A 284 -99.10 -7.30 -0.87
CA LEU A 284 -99.63 -6.62 -2.04
C LEU A 284 -100.08 -7.61 -3.13
N ARG A 285 -99.34 -8.70 -3.34
CA ARG A 285 -99.76 -9.78 -4.25
C ARG A 285 -101.04 -10.45 -3.78
N ALA A 286 -101.15 -10.76 -2.49
CA ALA A 286 -102.37 -11.33 -1.91
C ALA A 286 -103.58 -10.39 -2.03
N GLN A 287 -103.39 -9.07 -1.81
CA GLN A 287 -104.43 -8.08 -2.08
C GLN A 287 -104.82 -8.02 -3.56
N GLN A 288 -103.85 -8.07 -4.46
CA GLN A 288 -104.11 -8.02 -5.90
C GLN A 288 -104.88 -9.26 -6.38
N GLU A 289 -104.51 -10.44 -5.90
CA GLU A 289 -105.23 -11.70 -6.17
C GLU A 289 -106.66 -11.66 -5.62
N GLU A 290 -106.88 -11.04 -4.47
CA GLU A 290 -108.22 -10.87 -3.90
C GLU A 290 -109.07 -9.88 -4.69
N ILE A 291 -108.48 -8.75 -5.13
CA ILE A 291 -109.14 -7.78 -6.01
C ILE A 291 -109.50 -8.42 -7.36
N ASP A 292 -108.61 -9.26 -7.91
CA ASP A 292 -108.85 -9.97 -9.17
C ASP A 292 -109.94 -11.04 -9.02
N ARG A 293 -110.02 -11.71 -7.86
CA ARG A 293 -111.11 -12.64 -7.52
C ARG A 293 -112.46 -11.90 -7.47
N GLN A 294 -112.52 -10.78 -6.77
CA GLN A 294 -113.71 -9.94 -6.66
C GLN A 294 -114.15 -9.38 -8.02
N ARG A 295 -113.20 -8.99 -8.88
CA ARG A 295 -113.51 -8.56 -10.25
C ARG A 295 -114.12 -9.67 -11.09
N ARG A 296 -113.59 -10.90 -11.02
CA ARG A 296 -114.13 -12.05 -11.77
C ARG A 296 -115.55 -12.39 -11.30
N GLU A 297 -115.79 -12.41 -10.00
CA GLU A 297 -117.14 -12.64 -9.44
C GLU A 297 -118.12 -11.54 -9.88
N PHE A 298 -117.69 -10.28 -9.90
CA PHE A 298 -118.51 -9.16 -10.35
C PHE A 298 -118.78 -9.19 -11.88
N GLU A 299 -117.78 -9.58 -12.68
CA GLU A 299 -117.93 -9.75 -14.13
C GLU A 299 -118.86 -10.93 -14.48
N GLU A 300 -118.77 -12.05 -13.76
CA GLU A 300 -119.67 -13.20 -13.93
C GLU A 300 -121.12 -12.84 -13.58
N GLN A 301 -121.34 -12.07 -12.49
CA GLN A 301 -122.66 -11.57 -12.12
C GLN A 301 -123.22 -10.59 -13.17
N GLN A 302 -122.40 -9.69 -13.71
CA GLN A 302 -122.83 -8.80 -14.80
C GLN A 302 -123.06 -9.53 -16.13
N ALA A 303 -122.31 -10.60 -16.41
CA ALA A 303 -122.51 -11.41 -17.61
C ALA A 303 -123.80 -12.25 -17.52
N ALA A 304 -124.14 -12.78 -16.34
CA ALA A 304 -125.39 -13.48 -16.10
C ALA A 304 -126.61 -12.53 -16.21
N ALA A 305 -126.52 -11.31 -15.67
CA ALA A 305 -127.57 -10.31 -15.79
C ALA A 305 -127.78 -9.86 -17.26
N ARG A 306 -126.70 -9.63 -18.01
CA ARG A 306 -126.78 -9.28 -19.44
C ARG A 306 -127.36 -10.39 -20.31
N ARG A 307 -127.04 -11.66 -20.02
CA ARG A 307 -127.62 -12.82 -20.73
C ARG A 307 -129.13 -12.94 -20.46
N ALA A 308 -129.58 -12.74 -19.23
CA ALA A 308 -131.00 -12.77 -18.89
C ALA A 308 -131.80 -11.61 -19.52
N GLU A 309 -131.18 -10.44 -19.70
CA GLU A 309 -131.78 -9.29 -20.36
C GLU A 309 -131.82 -9.45 -21.89
N GLN A 310 -130.76 -10.02 -22.48
CA GLN A 310 -130.70 -10.35 -23.91
C GLN A 310 -131.70 -11.45 -24.30
N GLU A 311 -131.90 -12.49 -23.49
CA GLU A 311 -132.91 -13.53 -23.76
C GLU A 311 -134.35 -12.98 -23.72
N ARG A 312 -134.64 -12.00 -22.84
CA ARG A 312 -135.95 -11.34 -22.81
C ARG A 312 -136.17 -10.43 -24.02
N ALA A 313 -135.13 -9.66 -24.40
CA ALA A 313 -135.18 -8.80 -25.58
C ALA A 313 -135.29 -9.58 -26.90
N GLU A 314 -134.63 -10.74 -27.01
CA GLU A 314 -134.75 -11.62 -28.18
C GLU A 314 -136.10 -12.32 -28.28
N ALA A 315 -136.74 -12.68 -27.15
CA ALA A 315 -138.09 -13.25 -27.15
C ALA A 315 -139.17 -12.21 -27.57
N GLU A 316 -139.04 -10.96 -27.13
CA GLU A 316 -139.92 -9.86 -27.57
C GLU A 316 -139.70 -9.49 -29.05
N ALA A 317 -138.45 -9.49 -29.53
CA ALA A 317 -138.13 -9.21 -30.93
C ALA A 317 -138.65 -10.31 -31.89
N ARG A 318 -138.58 -11.59 -31.50
CA ARG A 318 -139.11 -12.71 -32.30
C ARG A 318 -140.63 -12.69 -32.39
N ALA A 319 -141.33 -12.37 -31.29
CA ALA A 319 -142.78 -12.22 -31.28
C ALA A 319 -143.28 -11.04 -32.15
N GLN A 320 -142.49 -9.97 -32.25
CA GLN A 320 -142.79 -8.82 -33.10
C GLN A 320 -142.49 -9.09 -34.59
N GLN A 321 -141.40 -9.81 -34.88
CA GLN A 321 -141.04 -10.22 -36.25
C GLN A 321 -142.01 -11.24 -36.85
N GLU A 322 -142.58 -12.18 -36.06
CA GLU A 322 -143.60 -13.12 -36.55
C GLU A 322 -144.91 -12.42 -36.94
N LYS A 323 -145.31 -11.36 -36.21
CA LYS A 323 -146.50 -10.55 -36.54
C LYS A 323 -146.30 -9.70 -37.80
N GLU A 324 -145.11 -9.14 -38.01
CA GLU A 324 -144.79 -8.35 -39.20
C GLU A 324 -144.54 -9.22 -40.45
N ALA A 325 -144.02 -10.44 -40.29
CA ALA A 325 -143.83 -11.39 -41.38
C ALA A 325 -145.16 -11.97 -41.88
N ALA A 326 -146.14 -12.22 -40.99
CA ALA A 326 -147.49 -12.65 -41.39
C ALA A 326 -148.24 -11.57 -42.20
N ALA A 327 -148.10 -10.29 -41.82
CA ALA A 327 -148.73 -9.17 -42.54
C ALA A 327 -148.09 -8.88 -43.92
N ARG A 328 -146.78 -9.13 -44.08
CA ARG A 328 -146.07 -8.96 -45.37
C ARG A 328 -146.36 -10.10 -46.35
N ALA A 329 -146.50 -11.34 -45.87
CA ALA A 329 -146.85 -12.49 -46.71
C ALA A 329 -148.25 -12.40 -47.33
N GLU A 330 -149.21 -11.77 -46.62
CA GLU A 330 -150.58 -11.56 -47.11
C GLU A 330 -150.66 -10.45 -48.19
N ALA A 331 -149.81 -9.42 -48.08
CA ALA A 331 -149.72 -8.33 -49.05
C ALA A 331 -149.01 -8.73 -50.37
N GLU A 332 -147.96 -9.56 -50.30
CA GLU A 332 -147.20 -10.02 -51.48
C GLU A 332 -147.96 -11.08 -52.31
N ALA A 333 -148.86 -11.86 -51.69
CA ALA A 333 -149.73 -12.80 -52.39
C ALA A 333 -150.77 -12.09 -53.28
N ALA A 334 -151.30 -10.95 -52.82
CA ALA A 334 -152.29 -10.15 -53.56
C ALA A 334 -151.70 -9.36 -54.74
N GLU A 335 -150.40 -9.02 -54.69
CA GLU A 335 -149.73 -8.26 -55.75
C GLU A 335 -149.28 -9.15 -56.92
N ARG A 336 -148.86 -10.40 -56.64
CA ARG A 336 -148.49 -11.39 -57.66
C ARG A 336 -149.68 -11.84 -58.53
N GLU A 337 -150.89 -11.86 -57.98
CA GLU A 337 -152.11 -12.21 -58.72
C GLU A 337 -152.52 -11.11 -59.72
N ARG A 338 -152.33 -9.83 -59.36
CA ARG A 338 -152.62 -8.68 -60.25
C ARG A 338 -151.69 -8.59 -61.46
N LEU A 339 -150.41 -8.90 -61.30
CA LEU A 339 -149.43 -8.82 -62.39
C LEU A 339 -149.58 -9.95 -63.43
N ALA A 340 -150.11 -11.11 -63.04
CA ALA A 340 -150.36 -12.23 -63.94
C ALA A 340 -151.64 -12.06 -64.81
N GLU A 341 -152.56 -11.19 -64.42
CA GLU A 341 -153.77 -10.89 -65.18
C GLU A 341 -153.54 -9.83 -66.28
N GLN A 342 -152.62 -8.88 -66.06
CA GLN A 342 -152.25 -7.84 -67.03
C GLN A 342 -151.55 -8.42 -68.27
N ALA A 343 -150.63 -9.36 -68.11
CA ALA A 343 -149.88 -9.94 -69.22
C ALA A 343 -150.76 -10.74 -70.21
N ARG A 344 -151.88 -11.33 -69.75
CA ARG A 344 -152.79 -12.12 -70.61
C ARG A 344 -153.67 -11.28 -71.53
N ARG A 345 -153.91 -10.00 -71.21
CA ARG A 345 -154.77 -9.13 -72.03
C ARG A 345 -154.03 -8.51 -73.21
N GLU A 346 -152.75 -8.16 -73.03
CA GLU A 346 -151.95 -7.54 -74.09
C GLU A 346 -151.66 -8.51 -75.25
N GLU A 347 -151.58 -9.81 -74.98
CA GLU A 347 -151.39 -10.84 -76.01
C GLU A 347 -152.65 -11.07 -76.87
N ALA A 348 -153.84 -10.87 -76.31
CA ALA A 348 -155.11 -11.04 -77.03
C ALA A 348 -155.41 -9.90 -78.01
N ASP A 349 -155.01 -8.66 -77.69
CA ASP A 349 -155.29 -7.47 -78.53
C ASP A 349 -154.44 -7.40 -79.80
N PHE A 350 -153.22 -7.95 -79.78
CA PHE A 350 -152.31 -7.95 -80.93
C PHE A 350 -152.76 -8.95 -82.01
N LEU A 351 -153.28 -10.12 -81.60
CA LEU A 351 -153.75 -11.17 -82.51
C LEU A 351 -155.05 -10.78 -83.25
N ALA A 352 -155.90 -9.95 -82.64
CA ALA A 352 -157.19 -9.59 -83.22
C ALA A 352 -157.08 -8.51 -84.31
N ASN A 353 -156.18 -7.55 -84.15
CA ASN A 353 -156.21 -6.32 -84.95
C ASN A 353 -155.03 -6.17 -85.92
N GLY A 354 -153.94 -6.93 -85.73
CA GLY A 354 -152.75 -6.82 -86.58
C GLY A 354 -152.16 -5.39 -86.65
N PRO A 355 -151.17 -5.14 -87.53
CA PRO A 355 -150.60 -3.80 -87.72
C PRO A 355 -151.48 -2.91 -88.62
N GLY A 356 -151.89 -1.72 -88.16
CA GLY A 356 -152.80 -0.81 -88.91
C GLY A 356 -152.16 -0.02 -90.07
N ASP A 357 -152.97 0.46 -91.02
CA ASP A 357 -152.63 0.89 -92.39
C ASP A 357 -151.41 1.81 -92.59
N ALA A 358 -151.23 2.83 -91.74
CA ALA A 358 -150.09 3.75 -91.83
C ALA A 358 -148.76 3.03 -91.59
N GLN A 359 -148.77 2.01 -90.73
CA GLN A 359 -147.61 1.15 -90.46
C GLN A 359 -147.31 0.24 -91.66
N ILE A 360 -148.33 -0.24 -92.38
CA ILE A 360 -148.15 -1.04 -93.61
C ILE A 360 -147.53 -0.18 -94.73
N VAL A 361 -148.06 1.03 -94.97
CA VAL A 361 -147.55 1.96 -96.00
C VAL A 361 -146.15 2.45 -95.65
N ALA A 362 -145.88 2.76 -94.38
CA ALA A 362 -144.57 3.23 -93.93
C ALA A 362 -143.47 2.17 -94.17
N VAL A 363 -143.74 0.91 -93.81
CA VAL A 363 -142.81 -0.20 -94.00
C VAL A 363 -142.50 -0.41 -95.49
N LEU A 364 -143.54 -0.40 -96.34
CA LEU A 364 -143.36 -0.58 -97.79
C LEU A 364 -142.66 0.63 -98.46
N SER A 365 -142.93 1.87 -98.03
CA SER A 365 -142.28 3.06 -98.61
C SER A 365 -140.79 3.12 -98.27
N THR A 366 -140.45 2.74 -97.03
CA THR A 366 -139.06 2.71 -96.56
C THR A 366 -138.27 1.62 -97.27
N HIS A 367 -138.87 0.45 -97.50
CA HIS A 367 -138.17 -0.69 -98.10
C HIS A 367 -137.81 -0.48 -99.57
N TYR A 368 -138.72 0.11 -100.35
CA TYR A 368 -138.48 0.39 -101.76
C TYR A 368 -137.87 1.78 -102.01
N GLY A 369 -137.68 2.58 -100.95
CA GLY A 369 -137.09 3.92 -101.06
C GLY A 369 -137.89 4.85 -101.98
N VAL A 370 -139.22 4.75 -101.96
CA VAL A 370 -140.15 5.55 -102.75
C VAL A 370 -141.11 6.29 -101.84
N LEU A 371 -141.83 7.27 -102.38
CA LEU A 371 -142.77 8.01 -101.55
C LEU A 371 -143.98 7.12 -101.19
N PRO A 372 -144.57 7.31 -99.99
CA PRO A 372 -145.77 6.58 -99.54
C PRO A 372 -146.90 6.53 -100.58
N GLY A 373 -147.05 7.57 -101.41
CA GLY A 373 -148.08 7.67 -102.46
C GLY A 373 -147.92 6.66 -103.62
N ASP A 374 -146.70 6.21 -103.92
CA ASP A 374 -146.47 5.20 -104.95
C ASP A 374 -146.88 3.79 -104.48
N VAL A 375 -146.58 3.43 -103.22
CA VAL A 375 -146.98 2.16 -102.59
C VAL A 375 -148.49 1.99 -102.58
N ILE A 376 -149.23 3.05 -102.24
CA ILE A 376 -150.69 3.05 -102.25
C ILE A 376 -151.22 2.84 -103.69
N ARG A 377 -150.58 3.46 -104.70
CA ARG A 377 -150.90 3.24 -106.14
C ARG A 377 -150.64 1.81 -106.60
N TRP A 378 -149.77 1.06 -105.91
CA TRP A 378 -149.57 -0.38 -106.13
C TRP A 378 -150.64 -1.23 -105.44
N LEU A 379 -150.87 -1.02 -104.14
CA LEU A 379 -151.86 -1.78 -103.36
C LEU A 379 -153.27 -1.70 -104.00
N SER A 380 -153.62 -0.58 -104.62
CA SER A 380 -154.87 -0.41 -105.39
C SER A 380 -154.98 -1.23 -106.68
N LYS A 381 -153.89 -1.83 -107.17
CA LYS A 381 -153.90 -2.79 -108.30
C LYS A 381 -153.84 -4.25 -107.85
N PHE A 382 -153.65 -4.54 -106.56
CA PHE A 382 -153.46 -5.91 -106.07
C PHE A 382 -154.77 -6.71 -106.15
N ASN A 383 -154.70 -7.91 -106.71
CA ASN A 383 -155.85 -8.80 -106.89
C ASN A 383 -155.59 -10.13 -106.15
N ALA A 384 -156.25 -10.31 -105.00
CA ALA A 384 -155.99 -11.38 -104.03
C ALA A 384 -156.46 -12.80 -104.46
N GLU A 385 -157.34 -12.89 -105.48
CA GLU A 385 -157.98 -14.17 -105.85
C GLU A 385 -157.00 -15.24 -106.33
N ALA A 386 -155.79 -14.87 -106.74
CA ALA A 386 -154.80 -15.86 -107.14
C ALA A 386 -154.28 -16.73 -105.96
N VAL A 387 -154.46 -16.34 -104.69
CA VAL A 387 -153.81 -16.96 -103.51
C VAL A 387 -154.65 -18.06 -102.84
N ARG A 388 -155.82 -18.38 -103.38
CA ARG A 388 -156.80 -19.32 -102.80
C ARG A 388 -156.45 -20.84 -102.85
N VAL A 389 -155.17 -21.30 -102.89
CA VAL A 389 -154.83 -22.73 -103.16
C VAL A 389 -153.72 -23.38 -102.28
N VAL A 390 -153.73 -23.26 -100.95
CA VAL A 390 -152.99 -24.22 -100.07
C VAL A 390 -153.74 -24.36 -98.73
N ASP A 391 -154.21 -25.55 -98.32
CA ASP A 391 -154.46 -25.96 -96.90
C ASP A 391 -155.31 -27.26 -96.82
N ALA A 392 -154.70 -28.42 -97.12
CA ALA A 392 -155.23 -29.70 -96.69
C ALA A 392 -154.04 -30.66 -96.47
N GLU A 393 -153.94 -31.23 -95.27
CA GLU A 393 -152.89 -32.14 -94.76
C GLU A 393 -151.67 -31.49 -94.06
N PHE A 394 -151.90 -31.04 -92.82
CA PHE A 394 -151.02 -31.21 -91.65
C PHE A 394 -151.92 -31.14 -90.39
N ARG A 395 -152.41 -32.29 -89.90
CA ARG A 395 -152.92 -32.42 -88.52
C ARG A 395 -152.40 -33.75 -87.93
N ALA A 396 -151.26 -33.63 -87.26
CA ALA A 396 -150.82 -34.40 -86.10
C ALA A 396 -150.48 -33.38 -85.02
#